data_AF-A0A2Z7AEE3-F1
#
_entry.id   AF-A0A2Z7AEE3-F1
#
_cell.length_a   1.000
_cell.length_b   1.000
_cell.length_c   1.000
_cell.angle_alpha   90.00
_cell.angle_beta   90.00
_cell.angle_gamma   90.00
#
_symmetry.space_group_name_H-M   'P 1'
#
loop_
_entity.id
_entity.type
_entity.pdbx_description
1 polymer ?
#
loop_
_entity_poly.entity_id
_entity_poly.type
_entity_poly.pdbx_seq_one_letter_code
_entity_poly.pdbx_strand_id
1 'polypeptide(L)'
;MIRDVCASTRKQIELDNKFCIETLASEPRIVAATDLVKMSLALIEAAMSNATKTRDYAKKLLKQPGLKPDNIYVMQQCDRGYFSCYMSFWSALRETQEKEYDYASYDIKIAFTDNVDWCRNALTSKKVNDEVLSRGNEFIFVFGAVAFVTLDLLPSED
;
A
#
# COMPACT_ATOMS: atom_id res chain seq x y z
N MET A 1 -0.24 -16.79 11.84
CA MET A 1 -0.75 -15.98 10.72
C MET A 1 0.22 -14.89 10.27
N ILE A 2 0.44 -13.77 10.98
CA ILE A 2 1.34 -12.68 10.51
C ILE A 2 2.72 -13.18 10.07
N ARG A 3 3.40 -13.97 10.90
CA ARG A 3 4.73 -14.52 10.57
C ARG A 3 4.70 -15.40 9.32
N ASP A 4 3.65 -16.20 9.18
CA ASP A 4 3.50 -17.15 8.08
C ASP A 4 3.25 -16.41 6.77
N VAL A 5 2.37 -15.41 6.76
CA VAL A 5 2.10 -14.62 5.55
C VAL A 5 3.30 -13.77 5.16
N CYS A 6 4.02 -13.15 6.10
CA CYS A 6 5.26 -12.42 5.76
C CYS A 6 6.33 -13.35 5.17
N ALA A 7 6.45 -14.58 5.69
CA ALA A 7 7.38 -15.57 5.15
C ALA A 7 6.95 -16.05 3.75
N SER A 8 5.65 -16.24 3.51
CA SER A 8 5.10 -16.55 2.19
C SER A 8 5.30 -15.41 1.21
N THR A 9 5.00 -14.17 1.60
CA THR A 9 5.19 -12.98 0.79
C THR A 9 6.65 -12.83 0.40
N ARG A 10 7.59 -12.97 1.34
CA ARG A 10 9.04 -12.93 1.06
C ARG A 10 9.47 -13.92 -0.04
N LYS A 11 8.85 -15.08 -0.14
CA LYS A 11 9.19 -16.09 -1.15
C LYS A 11 8.72 -15.70 -2.55
N GLN A 12 7.67 -14.89 -2.65
CA GLN A 12 7.06 -14.48 -3.92
C GLN A 12 7.50 -13.08 -4.35
N ILE A 13 7.65 -12.18 -3.38
CA ILE A 13 7.95 -10.76 -3.51
C ILE A 13 9.12 -10.48 -2.56
N GLU A 14 10.22 -9.93 -3.05
CA GLU A 14 11.39 -9.62 -2.22
C GLU A 14 11.04 -8.57 -1.14
N LEU A 15 10.61 -9.07 0.01
CA LEU A 15 10.11 -8.29 1.14
C LEU A 15 10.96 -8.56 2.38
N ASP A 16 11.39 -7.50 3.07
CA ASP A 16 12.07 -7.67 4.35
C ASP A 16 11.11 -8.24 5.41
N ASN A 17 11.43 -9.43 5.90
CA ASN A 17 10.54 -10.20 6.75
C ASN A 17 10.35 -9.54 8.13
N LYS A 18 11.40 -8.93 8.67
CA LYS A 18 11.34 -8.26 9.97
C LYS A 18 10.44 -7.04 9.88
N PHE A 19 10.66 -6.21 8.86
CA PHE A 19 9.88 -5.02 8.61
C PHE A 19 8.41 -5.34 8.29
N CYS A 20 8.15 -6.39 7.53
CA CYS A 20 6.79 -6.90 7.32
C CYS A 20 6.10 -7.22 8.66
N ILE A 21 6.73 -8.04 9.51
CA ILE A 21 6.14 -8.44 10.79
C ILE A 21 5.87 -7.22 11.68
N GLU A 22 6.84 -6.30 11.79
CA GLU A 22 6.71 -5.08 12.61
C GLU A 22 5.58 -4.17 12.10
N THR A 23 5.48 -3.99 10.78
CA THR A 23 4.42 -3.17 10.16
C THR A 23 3.04 -3.77 10.42
N LEU A 24 2.87 -5.08 10.20
CA LEU A 24 1.59 -5.75 10.39
C LEU A 24 1.18 -5.80 11.87
N ALA A 25 2.14 -6.00 12.77
CA ALA A 25 1.88 -6.02 14.21
C ALA A 25 1.50 -4.64 14.77
N SER A 26 1.79 -3.55 14.05
CA SER A 26 1.40 -2.20 14.45
C SER A 26 -0.07 -1.88 14.19
N GLU A 27 -0.77 -2.73 13.43
CA GLU A 27 -2.17 -2.51 13.03
C GLU A 27 -3.12 -3.45 13.81
N PRO A 28 -3.93 -2.93 14.76
CA PRO A 28 -4.75 -3.76 15.63
C PRO A 28 -5.74 -4.68 14.90
N ARG A 29 -6.29 -4.23 13.76
CA ARG A 29 -7.24 -5.03 12.95
C ARG A 29 -6.57 -6.23 12.28
N ILE A 30 -5.33 -6.05 11.85
CA ILE A 30 -4.52 -7.13 11.26
C ILE A 30 -4.18 -8.16 12.34
N VAL A 31 -3.80 -7.69 13.54
CA VAL A 31 -3.52 -8.57 14.68
C VAL A 31 -4.75 -9.36 15.11
N ALA A 32 -5.94 -8.75 15.05
CA ALA A 32 -7.20 -9.38 15.46
C ALA A 32 -7.81 -10.30 14.38
N ALA A 33 -7.28 -10.34 13.17
CA ALA A 33 -7.81 -11.16 12.09
C ALA A 33 -7.70 -12.66 12.44
N THR A 34 -8.81 -13.39 12.26
CA THR A 34 -8.90 -14.83 12.58
C THR A 34 -8.69 -15.76 11.39
N ASP A 35 -8.71 -15.19 10.19
CA ASP A 35 -8.66 -15.90 8.91
C ASP A 35 -8.08 -14.96 7.83
N LEU A 36 -7.74 -15.54 6.66
CA LEU A 36 -7.11 -14.80 5.57
C LEU A 36 -8.04 -13.73 4.97
N VAL A 37 -9.35 -13.96 4.92
CA VAL A 37 -10.30 -12.96 4.39
C VAL A 37 -10.30 -11.71 5.26
N LYS A 38 -10.47 -11.86 6.57
CA LYS A 38 -10.41 -10.72 7.51
C LYS A 38 -9.05 -10.06 7.51
N MET A 39 -7.97 -10.83 7.34
CA MET A 39 -6.63 -10.28 7.23
C MET A 39 -6.47 -9.43 5.96
N SER A 40 -6.90 -9.93 4.79
CA SER A 40 -6.88 -9.19 3.53
C SER A 40 -7.68 -7.89 3.62
N LEU A 41 -8.90 -7.94 4.14
CA LEU A 41 -9.73 -6.74 4.35
C LEU A 41 -9.03 -5.72 5.26
N ALA A 42 -8.45 -6.16 6.38
CA ALA A 42 -7.72 -5.28 7.30
C ALA A 42 -6.46 -4.67 6.66
N LEU A 43 -5.73 -5.43 5.84
CA LEU A 43 -4.57 -4.95 5.08
C LEU A 43 -4.96 -3.89 4.05
N ILE A 44 -6.03 -4.13 3.29
CA ILE A 44 -6.56 -3.17 2.30
C ILE A 44 -6.98 -1.87 2.99
N GLU A 45 -7.72 -1.95 4.10
CA GLU A 45 -8.11 -0.78 4.88
C GLU A 45 -6.90 0.00 5.45
N ALA A 46 -5.87 -0.70 5.94
CA ALA A 46 -4.64 -0.07 6.41
C ALA A 46 -3.91 0.64 5.26
N ALA A 47 -3.82 0.01 4.09
CA ALA A 47 -3.24 0.60 2.89
C ALA A 47 -3.99 1.86 2.43
N MET A 48 -5.34 1.82 2.44
CA MET A 48 -6.17 3.00 2.17
C MET A 48 -5.92 4.12 3.17
N SER A 49 -5.87 3.81 4.47
CA SER A 49 -5.60 4.81 5.52
C SER A 49 -4.23 5.47 5.33
N ASN A 50 -3.21 4.66 5.04
CA ASN A 50 -1.86 5.15 4.77
C ASN A 50 -1.80 6.01 3.50
N ALA A 51 -2.47 5.59 2.43
CA ALA A 51 -2.56 6.37 1.18
C ALA A 51 -3.21 7.73 1.43
N THR A 52 -4.33 7.78 2.16
CA THR A 52 -5.00 9.05 2.51
C THR A 52 -4.10 9.97 3.34
N LYS A 53 -3.52 9.45 4.43
CA LYS A 53 -2.66 10.25 5.34
C LYS A 53 -1.44 10.82 4.60
N THR A 54 -0.79 9.99 3.78
CA THR A 54 0.42 10.42 3.07
C THR A 54 0.10 11.38 1.92
N ARG A 55 -1.03 11.18 1.24
CA ARG A 55 -1.57 12.13 0.27
C ARG A 55 -1.84 13.49 0.90
N ASP A 56 -2.49 13.52 2.07
CA ASP A 56 -2.80 14.76 2.77
C ASP A 56 -1.54 15.51 3.19
N TYR A 57 -0.49 14.80 3.58
CA TYR A 57 0.84 15.37 3.80
C TYR A 57 1.39 16.05 2.54
N ALA A 58 1.39 15.37 1.40
CA ALA A 58 1.85 15.95 0.13
C ALA A 58 1.05 17.20 -0.27
N LYS A 59 -0.29 17.15 -0.13
CA LYS A 59 -1.18 18.28 -0.40
C LYS A 59 -0.95 19.45 0.55
N LYS A 60 -0.58 19.19 1.81
CA LYS A 60 -0.23 20.23 2.78
C LYS A 60 1.07 20.93 2.37
N LEU A 61 2.08 20.18 1.94
CA LEU A 61 3.35 20.74 1.46
C LEU A 61 3.16 21.59 0.21
N LEU A 62 2.31 21.18 -0.73
CA LEU A 62 1.99 21.98 -1.94
C LEU A 62 1.43 23.37 -1.65
N LYS A 63 0.86 23.59 -0.46
CA LYS A 63 0.32 24.89 -0.05
C LYS A 63 1.38 25.80 0.60
N GLN A 64 2.58 25.30 0.87
CA GLN A 64 3.62 26.08 1.52
C GLN A 64 4.25 27.07 0.54
N PRO A 65 4.41 28.35 0.92
CA PRO A 65 5.09 29.33 0.09
C PRO A 65 6.59 28.99 -0.03
N GLY A 66 7.18 29.26 -1.19
CA GLY A 66 8.62 29.08 -1.41
C GLY A 66 9.07 27.63 -1.63
N LEU A 67 8.14 26.69 -1.85
CA LEU A 67 8.48 25.33 -2.19
C LEU A 67 9.28 25.28 -3.51
N LYS A 68 10.42 24.58 -3.51
CA LYS A 68 11.29 24.48 -4.69
C LYS A 68 10.57 23.75 -5.85
N PRO A 69 10.87 24.05 -7.12
CA PRO A 69 10.23 23.41 -8.27
C PRO A 69 10.28 21.87 -8.24
N ASP A 70 11.42 21.29 -7.86
CA ASP A 70 11.55 19.83 -7.76
C ASP A 70 10.67 19.25 -6.65
N ASN A 71 10.57 19.93 -5.49
CA ASN A 71 9.66 19.52 -4.43
C ASN A 71 8.18 19.64 -4.88
N ILE A 72 7.81 20.68 -5.63
CA ILE A 72 6.46 20.82 -6.19
C ILE A 72 6.13 19.61 -7.08
N TYR A 73 7.04 19.26 -7.99
CA TYR A 73 6.87 18.11 -8.87
C TYR A 73 6.69 16.81 -8.07
N VAL A 74 7.55 16.56 -7.08
CA VAL A 74 7.45 15.36 -6.22
C VAL A 74 6.09 15.31 -5.52
N MET A 75 5.66 16.39 -4.87
CA MET A 75 4.38 16.39 -4.15
C MET A 75 3.19 16.18 -5.07
N GLN A 76 3.22 16.69 -6.31
CA GLN A 76 2.17 16.45 -7.31
C GLN A 76 2.12 14.98 -7.74
N GLN A 77 3.29 14.36 -8.00
CA GLN A 77 3.34 12.94 -8.35
C GLN A 77 2.89 12.05 -7.18
N CYS A 78 3.28 12.41 -5.95
CA CYS A 78 2.83 11.70 -4.76
C CYS A 78 1.34 11.87 -4.51
N ASP A 79 0.77 13.08 -4.60
CA ASP A 79 -0.68 13.30 -4.47
C ASP A 79 -1.47 12.43 -5.47
N ARG A 80 -1.02 12.41 -6.74
CA ARG A 80 -1.64 11.64 -7.80
C ARG A 80 -1.48 10.13 -7.58
N GLY A 81 -0.28 9.66 -7.26
CA GLY A 81 0.01 8.25 -7.00
C GLY A 81 -0.76 7.70 -5.81
N TYR A 82 -0.78 8.41 -4.69
CA TYR A 82 -1.54 8.00 -3.50
C TYR A 82 -3.06 8.03 -3.72
N PHE A 83 -3.57 8.96 -4.53
CA PHE A 83 -4.97 8.92 -4.95
C PHE A 83 -5.29 7.67 -5.78
N SER A 84 -4.45 7.34 -6.76
CA SER A 84 -4.62 6.11 -7.55
C SER A 84 -4.52 4.84 -6.68
N CYS A 85 -3.56 4.79 -5.75
CA CYS A 85 -3.46 3.69 -4.78
C CYS A 85 -4.77 3.52 -4.00
N TYR A 86 -5.30 4.61 -3.45
CA TYR A 86 -6.58 4.58 -2.71
C TYR A 86 -7.72 4.03 -3.57
N MET A 87 -7.83 4.45 -4.83
CA MET A 87 -8.90 4.00 -5.72
C MET A 87 -8.79 2.51 -6.04
N SER A 88 -7.59 2.00 -6.33
CA SER A 88 -7.35 0.58 -6.56
C SER A 88 -7.63 -0.25 -5.30
N PHE A 89 -7.16 0.19 -4.13
CA PHE A 89 -7.49 -0.51 -2.88
C PHE A 89 -8.98 -0.46 -2.54
N TRP A 90 -9.67 0.63 -2.85
CA TRP A 90 -11.12 0.72 -2.66
C TRP A 90 -11.89 -0.25 -3.57
N SER A 91 -11.45 -0.41 -4.81
CA SER A 91 -12.00 -1.41 -5.74
C SER A 91 -11.78 -2.82 -5.22
N ALA A 92 -10.52 -3.17 -4.89
CA ALA A 92 -10.17 -4.46 -4.32
C ALA A 92 -10.89 -4.78 -3.00
N LEU A 93 -11.20 -3.77 -2.18
CA LEU A 93 -11.98 -3.95 -0.95
C LEU A 93 -13.39 -4.49 -1.27
N ARG A 94 -14.03 -3.94 -2.30
CA ARG A 94 -15.38 -4.36 -2.73
C ARG A 94 -15.35 -5.75 -3.34
N GLU A 95 -14.41 -6.00 -4.25
CA GLU A 95 -14.21 -7.31 -4.88
C GLU A 95 -13.93 -8.39 -3.84
N THR A 96 -13.10 -8.10 -2.82
CA THR A 96 -12.85 -9.03 -1.71
C THR A 96 -14.13 -9.34 -0.91
N GLN A 97 -15.00 -8.35 -0.71
CA GLN A 97 -16.29 -8.54 -0.03
C GLN A 97 -17.28 -9.35 -0.86
N GLU A 98 -17.20 -9.21 -2.19
CA GLU A 98 -17.98 -9.94 -3.19
C GLU A 98 -17.37 -11.33 -3.51
N LYS A 99 -16.23 -11.66 -2.88
CA LYS A 99 -15.43 -12.90 -3.08
C LYS A 99 -14.79 -13.04 -4.46
N GLU A 100 -14.68 -11.94 -5.18
CA GLU A 100 -14.01 -11.82 -6.47
C GLU A 100 -12.49 -11.67 -6.27
N TYR A 101 -11.85 -12.66 -5.66
CA TYR A 101 -10.46 -12.54 -5.17
C TYR A 101 -9.42 -12.32 -6.29
N ASP A 102 -9.66 -12.84 -7.49
CA ASP A 102 -8.77 -12.65 -8.65
C ASP A 102 -8.77 -11.19 -9.15
N TYR A 103 -9.94 -10.54 -9.13
CA TYR A 103 -10.05 -9.12 -9.46
C TYR A 103 -9.43 -8.26 -8.35
N ALA A 104 -9.72 -8.60 -7.09
CA ALA A 104 -9.13 -7.93 -5.94
C ALA A 104 -7.60 -7.99 -5.92
N SER A 105 -7.02 -9.17 -6.20
CA SER A 105 -5.57 -9.35 -6.23
C SER A 105 -4.93 -8.57 -7.38
N TYR A 106 -5.58 -8.51 -8.55
CA TYR A 106 -5.14 -7.69 -9.68
C TYR A 106 -5.12 -6.19 -9.33
N ASP A 107 -6.19 -5.67 -8.74
CA ASP A 107 -6.29 -4.26 -8.36
C ASP A 107 -5.28 -3.89 -7.26
N ILE A 108 -5.07 -4.77 -6.28
CA ILE A 108 -4.02 -4.59 -5.26
C ILE A 108 -2.65 -4.54 -5.92
N LYS A 109 -2.36 -5.43 -6.87
CA LYS A 109 -1.07 -5.45 -7.58
C LYS A 109 -0.78 -4.12 -8.23
N ILE A 110 -1.74 -3.55 -8.97
CA ILE A 110 -1.62 -2.21 -9.56
C ILE A 110 -1.35 -1.15 -8.48
N ALA A 111 -2.01 -1.25 -7.33
CA ALA A 111 -1.84 -0.28 -6.24
C ALA A 111 -0.41 -0.27 -5.68
N PHE A 112 0.15 -1.44 -5.33
CA PHE A 112 1.45 -1.53 -4.65
C PHE A 112 2.65 -1.57 -5.61
N THR A 113 2.43 -1.69 -6.92
CA THR A 113 3.49 -1.55 -7.93
C THR A 113 3.33 -0.24 -8.70
N ASP A 114 2.33 -0.12 -9.56
CA ASP A 114 2.30 0.89 -10.61
C ASP A 114 1.92 2.26 -10.07
N ASN A 115 0.94 2.31 -9.17
CA ASN A 115 0.41 3.56 -8.61
C ASN A 115 1.38 4.20 -7.60
N VAL A 116 1.93 3.41 -6.69
CA VAL A 116 2.89 3.92 -5.68
C VAL A 116 4.20 4.38 -6.34
N ASP A 117 4.54 3.80 -7.49
CA ASP A 117 5.76 4.12 -8.23
C ASP A 117 5.83 5.55 -8.73
N TRP A 118 4.69 6.22 -8.87
CA TRP A 118 4.70 7.62 -9.26
C TRP A 118 5.40 8.47 -8.20
N CYS A 119 5.12 8.23 -6.92
CA CYS A 119 5.78 8.92 -5.83
C CYS A 119 7.25 8.47 -5.68
N ARG A 120 7.49 7.15 -5.69
CA ARG A 120 8.83 6.55 -5.54
C ARG A 120 9.80 7.04 -6.62
N ASN A 121 9.37 7.04 -7.87
CA ASN A 121 10.18 7.47 -9.01
C ASN A 121 10.39 8.98 -8.99
N ALA A 122 9.41 9.77 -8.55
CA ALA A 122 9.57 11.22 -8.43
C ALA A 122 10.61 11.58 -7.36
N LEU A 123 10.54 10.98 -6.16
CA LEU A 123 11.53 11.16 -5.09
C LEU A 123 12.94 10.84 -5.59
N THR A 124 13.09 9.67 -6.22
CA THR A 124 14.38 9.18 -6.74
C THR A 124 14.93 10.08 -7.85
N SER A 125 14.12 10.38 -8.87
CA SER A 125 14.56 11.18 -10.03
C SER A 125 14.93 12.61 -9.67
N LYS A 126 14.25 13.19 -8.67
CA LYS A 126 14.53 14.54 -8.17
C LYS A 126 15.51 14.59 -7.01
N LYS A 127 15.98 13.44 -6.53
CA LYS A 127 16.87 13.32 -5.37
C LYS A 127 16.33 14.07 -4.15
N VAL A 128 15.01 14.02 -3.97
CA VAL A 128 14.32 14.63 -2.83
C VAL A 128 14.21 13.57 -1.75
N ASN A 129 14.80 13.85 -0.59
CA ASN A 129 14.68 13.00 0.59
C ASN A 129 13.53 13.54 1.44
N ASP A 130 12.43 12.80 1.49
CA ASP A 130 11.29 13.06 2.37
C ASP A 130 10.91 11.77 3.09
N GLU A 131 11.18 11.70 4.40
CA GLU A 131 10.98 10.48 5.18
C GLU A 131 9.51 10.07 5.28
N VAL A 132 8.59 11.04 5.31
CA VAL A 132 7.15 10.76 5.40
C VAL A 132 6.65 10.11 4.11
N LEU A 133 7.06 10.63 2.96
CA LEU A 133 6.69 10.05 1.66
C LEU A 133 7.36 8.69 1.44
N SER A 134 8.65 8.56 1.77
CA SER A 134 9.36 7.28 1.66
C SER A 134 8.72 6.22 2.53
N ARG A 135 8.38 6.55 3.77
CA ARG A 135 7.71 5.62 4.68
C ARG A 135 6.30 5.27 4.24
N GLY A 136 5.56 6.25 3.71
CA GLY A 136 4.25 6.02 3.11
C GLY A 136 4.31 5.02 1.95
N ASN A 137 5.32 5.12 1.08
CA ASN A 137 5.53 4.19 -0.03
C ASN A 137 5.83 2.77 0.49
N GLU A 138 6.72 2.66 1.49
CA GLU A 138 7.05 1.39 2.13
C GLU A 138 5.83 0.70 2.74
N PHE A 139 4.97 1.45 3.43
CA PHE A 139 3.75 0.90 4.02
C PHE A 139 2.73 0.47 2.95
N ILE A 140 2.54 1.22 1.86
CA ILE A 140 1.71 0.75 0.74
C ILE A 140 2.26 -0.55 0.19
N PHE A 141 3.58 -0.63 -0.03
CA PHE A 141 4.22 -1.83 -0.54
C PHE A 141 3.99 -3.03 0.38
N VAL A 142 4.24 -2.90 1.68
CA VAL A 142 4.06 -4.00 2.66
C VAL A 142 2.59 -4.43 2.72
N PHE A 143 1.65 -3.50 2.93
CA PHE A 143 0.24 -3.85 3.09
C PHE A 143 -0.32 -4.45 1.80
N GLY A 144 0.00 -3.88 0.64
CA GLY A 144 -0.46 -4.37 -0.65
C GLY A 144 0.17 -5.71 -1.03
N ALA A 145 1.48 -5.89 -0.88
CA ALA A 145 2.16 -7.14 -1.20
C ALA A 145 1.67 -8.30 -0.33
N VAL A 146 1.41 -8.06 0.96
CA VAL A 146 0.84 -9.11 1.82
C VAL A 146 -0.61 -9.38 1.45
N ALA A 147 -1.43 -8.34 1.19
CA ALA A 147 -2.83 -8.51 0.79
C ALA A 147 -2.95 -9.32 -0.51
N PHE A 148 -2.09 -9.05 -1.49
CA PHE A 148 -1.99 -9.80 -2.74
C PHE A 148 -1.77 -11.29 -2.47
N VAL A 149 -0.73 -11.61 -1.67
CA VAL A 149 -0.41 -13.01 -1.35
C VAL A 149 -1.48 -13.69 -0.50
N THR A 150 -2.15 -12.97 0.41
CA THR A 150 -3.23 -13.57 1.20
C THR A 150 -4.48 -13.84 0.40
N LEU A 151 -4.77 -13.02 -0.62
CA LEU A 151 -5.87 -13.26 -1.56
C LEU A 151 -5.56 -14.42 -2.52
N ASP A 152 -4.33 -14.52 -3.05
CA ASP A 152 -3.90 -15.63 -3.92
C ASP A 152 -3.93 -17.01 -3.22
N LEU A 153 -4.01 -17.03 -1.88
CA LEU A 153 -4.16 -18.25 -1.08
C LEU A 153 -5.62 -18.65 -0.85
N LEU A 154 -6.58 -17.80 -1.24
CA LEU A 154 -8.01 -18.10 -1.13
C LEU A 154 -8.48 -18.85 -2.40
N PRO A 155 -9.49 -19.74 -2.27
CA PRO A 155 -10.06 -20.41 -3.44
C PRO A 155 -10.79 -19.39 -4.32
N SER A 156 -10.48 -19.37 -5.61
CA SER A 156 -11.30 -18.72 -6.64
C SER A 156 -12.67 -19.40 -6.73
N GLU A 157 -13.75 -18.64 -6.96
CA GLU A 157 -15.03 -19.25 -7.34
C GLU A 157 -14.92 -19.69 -8.82
N ASP A 158 -15.10 -20.99 -9.07
CA ASP A 158 -15.19 -21.61 -10.41
C ASP A 158 -16.51 -21.27 -11.13
#